data_AF-A0A6L6IGF3-F1
#
_entry.id   AF-A0A6L6IGF3-F1
#
_cell.length_a   1.000
_cell.length_b   1.000
_cell.length_c   1.000
_cell.angle_alpha   90.00
_cell.angle_beta   90.00
_cell.angle_gamma   90.00
#
_symmetry.space_group_name_H-M   'P 1'
#
loop_
_entity.id
_entity.type
_entity.pdbx_description
1 polymer ?
#
loop_
_entity_poly.entity_id
_entity_poly.type
_entity_poly.pdbx_seq_one_letter_code
_entity_poly.pdbx_strand_id
1 'polypeptide(L)' 'MASTTPHTYPQYTWLFLAVRRCDLRDKPHRRQVTAPDYPTARRLIARDYVAAYAGRIPCCTSADNAGNEYSSAYTFAP' A
#
# COMPACT_ATOMS: atom_id res chain seq x y z
N MET A 1 -4.19 33.35 -10.29
CA MET A 1 -4.71 32.07 -10.82
C MET A 1 -3.91 30.94 -10.17
N ALA A 2 -4.46 30.26 -9.16
CA ALA A 2 -3.80 29.14 -8.49
C ALA A 2 -4.15 27.84 -9.24
N SER A 3 -3.17 27.20 -9.86
CA SER A 3 -3.35 25.92 -10.55
C SER A 3 -3.18 24.79 -9.55
N THR A 4 -4.24 24.46 -8.81
CA THR A 4 -4.28 23.27 -7.97
C THR A 4 -4.53 22.06 -8.88
N THR A 5 -3.49 21.41 -9.36
CA THR A 5 -3.64 20.11 -10.03
C THR A 5 -4.15 19.10 -9.01
N PRO A 6 -5.34 18.49 -9.18
CA PRO A 6 -5.72 17.34 -8.38
C PRO A 6 -4.73 16.24 -8.72
N HIS A 7 -3.78 16.00 -7.82
CA HIS A 7 -2.83 14.89 -7.93
C HIS A 7 -3.60 13.61 -7.60
N THR A 8 -4.47 13.18 -8.53
CA THR A 8 -5.24 11.92 -8.51
C THR A 8 -4.29 10.76 -8.82
N TYR A 9 -3.30 10.56 -7.97
CA TYR A 9 -2.43 9.40 -8.07
C TYR A 9 -3.06 8.36 -7.16
N PRO A 10 -3.62 7.26 -7.70
CA PRO A 10 -4.15 6.18 -6.86
C PRO A 10 -3.00 5.72 -5.97
N GLN A 11 -3.10 6.01 -4.68
CA GLN A 11 -2.06 5.64 -3.73
C GLN A 11 -2.21 4.15 -3.42
N TYR A 12 -1.38 3.32 -4.03
CA TYR A 12 -1.43 1.90 -3.71
C TYR A 12 -0.81 1.65 -2.34
N THR A 13 -1.52 0.90 -1.52
CA THR A 13 -0.96 0.36 -0.28
C THR A 13 -0.29 -0.96 -0.60
N TRP A 14 1.02 -0.95 -0.58
CA TRP A 14 1.85 -2.13 -0.82
C TRP A 14 2.06 -2.89 0.49
N LEU A 15 1.79 -4.18 0.46
CA LEU A 15 1.99 -5.08 1.59
C LEU A 15 3.31 -5.83 1.40
N PHE A 16 4.12 -5.82 2.44
CA PHE A 16 5.37 -6.56 2.50
C PHE A 16 5.43 -7.37 3.79
N LEU A 17 6.01 -8.56 3.71
CA LEU A 17 6.51 -9.24 4.89
C LEU A 17 7.94 -8.75 5.11
N ALA A 18 8.20 -8.10 6.23
CA ALA A 18 9.44 -7.41 6.50
C ALA A 18 10.11 -7.92 7.78
N VAL A 19 11.44 -8.00 7.75
CA VAL A 19 12.29 -8.31 8.90
C VAL A 19 13.33 -7.21 9.04
N ARG A 20 13.51 -6.62 10.23
CA ARG A 20 14.53 -5.60 10.46
C ARG A 20 15.92 -6.16 10.26
N ARG A 21 16.77 -5.42 9.56
CA ARG A 21 18.19 -5.77 9.38
C ARG A 21 19.01 -5.55 10.64
N CYS A 22 18.66 -4.54 11.42
CA CYS A 22 19.37 -4.16 12.64
C CYS A 22 19.03 -5.04 13.85
N ASP A 23 18.00 -5.88 13.76
CA ASP A 23 17.54 -6.71 14.87
C ASP A 23 17.44 -8.17 14.43
N LEU A 24 18.39 -8.98 14.90
CA LEU A 24 18.45 -10.42 14.62
C LEU A 24 17.33 -11.22 15.29
N ARG A 25 16.60 -10.63 16.25
CA ARG A 25 15.45 -11.27 16.91
C ARG A 25 14.12 -10.80 16.34
N ASP A 26 14.13 -9.91 15.36
CA ASP A 26 12.90 -9.43 14.74
C ASP A 26 12.21 -10.57 13.99
N LYS A 27 10.91 -10.72 14.23
CA LYS A 27 10.10 -11.75 13.58
C LYS A 27 9.57 -11.18 12.27
N PRO A 28 9.42 -11.98 11.21
CA PRO A 28 8.76 -11.52 9.99
C PRO A 28 7.37 -10.97 10.31
N HIS A 29 7.16 -9.67 10.07
CA HIS A 29 5.88 -8.99 10.30
C HIS A 29 5.39 -8.29 9.05
N ARG A 30 4.07 -8.08 8.99
CA ARG A 30 3.45 -7.38 7.87
C ARG A 30 3.70 -5.88 8.00
N ARG A 31 4.30 -5.29 6.96
CA ARG A 31 4.45 -3.84 6.79
C ARG A 31 3.65 -3.35 5.60
N GLN A 32 3.05 -2.18 5.78
CA GLN A 32 2.26 -1.51 4.77
C GLN A 32 3.01 -0.25 4.37
N VAL A 33 3.18 -0.03 3.07
CA VAL A 33 3.85 1.13 2.50
C VAL A 33 2.96 1.73 1.44
N THR A 34 2.53 2.98 1.66
CA THR A 34 1.77 3.73 0.68
C THR A 34 2.74 4.41 -0.27
N ALA A 35 2.69 4.04 -1.55
CA ALA A 35 3.54 4.64 -2.57
C ALA A 35 2.86 4.61 -3.94
N PRO A 36 3.17 5.56 -4.84
CA PRO A 36 2.62 5.57 -6.19
C PRO A 36 3.10 4.35 -7.00
N ASP A 37 4.34 3.90 -6.79
CA ASP A 37 4.97 2.82 -7.54
C ASP A 37 5.59 1.77 -6.63
N TYR A 38 5.62 0.52 -7.12
CA TYR A 38 6.34 -0.59 -6.48
C TYR A 38 7.83 -0.31 -6.19
N PRO A 39 8.65 0.17 -7.16
CA PRO A 39 10.06 0.48 -6.90
C PRO A 39 10.24 1.49 -5.77
N THR A 40 9.37 2.49 -5.67
CA THR A 40 9.38 3.49 -4.60
C THR A 40 9.04 2.86 -3.26
N ALA A 41 7.98 2.04 -3.21
CA ALA A 41 7.61 1.29 -2.00
C ALA A 41 8.75 0.37 -1.52
N ARG A 42 9.36 -0.36 -2.46
CA ARG A 42 10.49 -1.25 -2.19
C ARG A 42 11.71 -0.49 -1.67
N ARG A 43 12.03 0.67 -2.25
CA ARG A 43 13.15 1.50 -1.80
C ARG A 43 12.95 2.04 -0.38
N LEU A 44 11.72 2.43 -0.03
CA LEU A 44 11.38 2.89 1.32
C LEU A 44 11.61 1.81 2.38
N ILE A 45 11.19 0.56 2.10
CA ILE A 45 11.32 -0.53 3.06
C ILE A 45 12.71 -1.19 3.06
N ALA A 46 13.37 -1.26 1.89
CA ALA A 46 14.68 -1.91 1.74
C ALA A 46 15.82 -1.21 2.49
N ARG A 47 15.62 0.04 2.90
CA ARG A 47 16.57 0.81 3.71
C ARG A 47 16.82 0.13 5.05
N ASP A 48 15.74 -0.22 5.77
CA ASP A 48 15.81 -0.68 7.16
C ASP A 48 15.41 -2.15 7.32
N TYR A 49 14.69 -2.72 6.34
CA TYR A 49 14.13 -4.06 6.41
C TYR A 49 14.48 -4.90 5.18
N VAL A 50 14.62 -6.21 5.38
CA VAL A 50 14.52 -7.19 4.29
C VAL A 50 13.04 -7.48 4.08
N ALA A 51 12.52 -7.16 2.89
CA ALA A 51 11.10 -7.27 2.57
C ALA A 51 10.83 -8.27 1.44
N ALA A 52 9.87 -9.16 1.65
CA ALA A 52 9.27 -10.00 0.62
C ALA A 52 7.91 -9.41 0.20
N TYR A 53 7.62 -9.42 -1.10
CA TYR A 53 6.34 -8.92 -1.63
C TYR A 53 5.18 -9.80 -1.16
N ALA A 54 4.15 -9.19 -0.55
CA ALA A 54 2.98 -9.89 -0.05
C ALA A 54 1.68 -9.50 -0.77
N GLY A 55 1.62 -8.34 -1.44
CA GLY A 55 0.46 -7.93 -2.24
C GLY A 55 0.34 -6.41 -2.39
N ARG A 56 -0.73 -5.96 -3.07
CA ARG A 56 -1.13 -4.56 -3.17
C ARG A 56 -2.63 -4.41 -2.93
N ILE A 57 -3.02 -3.37 -2.22
CA ILE A 57 -4.42 -2.99 -2.02
C ILE A 57 -4.61 -1.62 -2.66
N PRO A 58 -5.60 -1.44 -3.55
CA PRO A 58 -5.93 -0.11 -4.07
C PRO A 58 -6.45 0.75 -2.92
N CYS A 59 -5.90 1.95 -2.70
CA CYS A 59 -6.65 2.92 -1.90
C CYS A 59 -7.86 3.31 -2.75
N CYS A 60 -9.06 2.91 -2.33
CA CYS A 60 -10.23 3.65 -2.79
C CYS A 60 -10.07 5.05 -2.19
N THR A 61 -9.71 6.03 -3.02
CA THR A 61 -9.91 7.43 -2.67
C THR A 61 -11.41 7.65 -2.62
N SER A 62 -12.02 7.34 -1.46
CA SER A 62 -13.40 7.69 -1.14
C SER A 62 -13.48 9.21 -1.05
N ALA A 63 -13.65 9.83 -2.21
CA ALA A 63 -13.84 11.25 -2.33
C ALA A 63 -14.95 11.57 -3.35
N ASP A 64 -15.98 10.73 -3.45
CA ASP A 64 -17.22 11.04 -4.16
C ASP A 64 -18.40 10.49 -3.33
N ASN A 65 -19.05 11.35 -2.53
CA ASN A 65 -20.29 10.99 -1.83
C ASN A 65 -21.43 10.82 -2.85
N ALA A 66 -21.87 9.60 -3.12
CA ALA A 66 -23.28 9.26 -3.39
C ALA A 66 -23.39 7.73 -3.47
N GLY A 67 -24.32 7.15 -2.71
CA GLY A 67 -24.37 5.71 -2.48
C GLY A 67 -24.51 4.87 -3.74
N ASN A 68 -23.57 3.96 -3.96
CA ASN A 68 -23.78 2.67 -4.62
C ASN A 68 -22.49 1.82 -4.55
N GLU A 69 -22.67 0.60 -4.03
CA GLU A 69 -22.00 -0.62 -4.49
C GLU A 69 -20.47 -0.61 -4.66
N TYR A 70 -19.72 -0.26 -3.62
CA TYR A 70 -18.32 -0.72 -3.49
C TYR A 70 -18.16 -1.65 -2.27
N SER A 71 -19.03 -2.67 -2.19
CA SER A 71 -18.92 -3.74 -1.21
C SER A 71 -19.30 -5.12 -1.79
N SER A 72 -18.95 -5.38 -3.07
CA SER A 72 -19.29 -6.66 -3.75
C SER A 72 -18.19 -7.21 -4.67
N ALA A 73 -16.91 -6.97 -4.36
CA ALA A 73 -15.79 -7.57 -5.12
C ALA A 73 -14.80 -8.36 -4.26
N TYR A 74 -14.98 -8.39 -2.94
CA TYR A 74 -14.20 -9.20 -1.99
C TYR A 74 -15.05 -10.26 -1.29
N THR A 75 -16.08 -10.77 -1.97
CA THR A 75 -16.74 -12.01 -1.57
C THR A 75 -15.86 -13.15 -2.03
N PHE A 76 -15.15 -13.78 -1.09
CA PHE A 76 -14.54 -15.09 -1.27
C PHE A 76 -15.58 -16.02 -1.90
N ALA A 77 -15.35 -16.43 -3.14
CA ALA A 77 -16.08 -17.57 -3.71
C ALA A 77 -15.60 -18.85 -2.97
N PRO A 78 -16.54 -19.77 -2.63
CA PRO A 78 -16.25 -20.98 -1.88
C PRO A 78 -15.32 -21.96 -2.63
#